data_AF-A0AA39EXY0-F1
#
_entry.id   AF-A0AA39EXY0-F1
#
_cell.length_a   1.000
_cell.length_b   1.000
_cell.length_c   1.000
_cell.angle_alpha   90.00
_cell.angle_beta   90.00
_cell.angle_gamma   90.00
#
_symmetry.space_group_name_H-M   'P 1'
#
loop_
_entity.id
_entity.type
_entity.pdbx_description
1 polymer ?
#
loop_
_entity_poly.entity_id
_entity_poly.type
_entity_poly.pdbx_seq_one_letter_code
_entity_poly.pdbx_strand_id
1 'polypeptide(L)'
;MQNPSIGRSLELYYQLEERIEDMRPQDIAYFTKEFILKFASTKIDRIWNKLPENLQKNEDIIAHRRCHEHYNPIAIDYDEFEGIIPLMIDCSMYMISRMLAKRCSSSNVT
;
A
#
# COMPACT_ATOMS: atom_id res chain seq x y z
N MET A 1 35.09 3.28 3.21
CA MET A 1 33.95 3.08 2.29
C MET A 1 33.99 4.19 1.26
N GLN A 2 34.00 3.90 -0.04
CA GLN A 2 33.83 4.93 -1.07
C GLN A 2 32.36 5.37 -1.07
N ASN A 3 32.11 6.67 -1.02
CA ASN A 3 30.77 7.19 -1.22
C ASN A 3 30.37 6.91 -2.68
N PRO A 4 29.18 6.34 -2.91
CA PRO A 4 28.68 6.16 -4.27
C PRO A 4 28.59 7.51 -4.98
N SER A 5 28.78 7.51 -6.30
CA SER A 5 28.51 8.69 -7.12
C SER A 5 27.03 9.07 -7.00
N ILE A 6 26.70 10.32 -7.34
CA ILE A 6 25.32 10.81 -7.37
C ILE A 6 24.46 9.93 -8.29
N GLY A 7 24.98 9.59 -9.48
CA GLY A 7 24.30 8.69 -10.42
C GLY A 7 24.00 7.32 -9.81
N ARG A 8 24.98 6.71 -9.13
CA ARG A 8 24.79 5.41 -8.48
C ARG A 8 23.79 5.47 -7.32
N SER A 9 23.78 6.57 -6.58
CA SER A 9 22.84 6.79 -5.48
C SER A 9 21.39 6.91 -5.99
N LEU A 10 21.19 7.61 -7.11
CA LEU A 10 19.89 7.73 -7.76
C LEU A 10 19.40 6.39 -8.33
N GLU A 11 20.29 5.61 -8.97
CA GLU A 11 19.93 4.25 -9.41
C GLU A 11 19.45 3.38 -8.26
N LEU A 12 20.17 3.36 -7.13
CA LEU A 12 19.77 2.60 -5.96
C LEU A 12 18.44 3.09 -5.37
N TYR A 13 18.21 4.41 -5.40
CA TYR A 13 16.95 5.01 -4.97
C TYR A 13 15.77 4.52 -5.82
N TYR A 14 15.87 4.58 -7.15
CA TYR A 14 14.80 4.15 -8.06
C TYR A 14 14.58 2.63 -8.01
N GLN A 15 15.67 1.85 -7.93
CA GLN A 15 15.58 0.40 -7.76
C GLN A 15 14.82 0.02 -6.49
N LEU A 16 14.93 0.82 -5.43
CA LEU A 16 14.21 0.54 -4.19
C LEU A 16 12.70 0.78 -4.34
N GLU A 17 12.30 1.86 -5.00
CA GLU A 17 10.89 2.14 -5.30
C GLU A 17 10.24 1.00 -6.10
N GLU A 18 10.97 0.45 -7.08
CA GLU A 18 10.50 -0.69 -7.87
C GLU A 18 10.44 -1.99 -7.06
N ARG A 19 11.42 -2.24 -6.21
CA ARG A 19 11.66 -3.55 -5.59
C ARG A 19 11.20 -3.68 -4.14
N ILE A 20 10.60 -2.65 -3.54
CA ILE A 20 10.13 -2.72 -2.15
C ILE A 20 9.14 -3.88 -1.93
N GLU A 21 8.37 -4.24 -2.97
CA GLU A 21 7.46 -5.39 -2.98
C GLU A 21 8.17 -6.73 -2.88
N ASP A 22 9.43 -6.83 -3.31
CA ASP A 22 10.22 -8.07 -3.28
C ASP A 22 10.99 -8.22 -1.98
N MET A 23 11.05 -7.17 -1.15
CA MET A 23 11.79 -7.21 0.10
C MET A 23 11.15 -8.16 1.12
N ARG A 24 11.97 -8.72 2.01
CA ARG A 24 11.47 -9.59 3.07
C ARG A 24 10.89 -8.74 4.20
N PRO A 25 9.96 -9.27 5.01
CA PRO A 25 9.42 -8.55 6.17
C PRO A 25 10.50 -8.01 7.11
N GLN A 26 11.59 -8.75 7.33
CA GLN A 26 12.69 -8.30 8.20
C GLN A 26 13.40 -7.06 7.65
N ASP A 27 13.53 -6.95 6.32
CA ASP A 27 14.20 -5.82 5.68
C ASP A 27 13.29 -4.58 5.72
N ILE A 28 11.98 -4.77 5.46
CA ILE A 28 10.96 -3.72 5.56
C ILE A 28 10.83 -3.18 6.98
N ALA A 29 11.02 -4.03 8.00
CA ALA A 29 10.93 -3.64 9.40
C ALA A 29 11.96 -2.58 9.84
N TYR A 30 13.05 -2.40 9.08
CA TYR A 30 14.02 -1.34 9.35
C TYR A 30 13.60 0.04 8.82
N PHE A 31 12.55 0.12 7.99
CA PHE A 31 12.11 1.38 7.41
C PHE A 31 11.20 2.16 8.36
N THR A 32 11.36 3.48 8.35
CA THR A 32 10.46 4.38 9.08
C THR A 32 9.14 4.56 8.33
N LYS A 33 8.13 5.07 9.03
CA LYS A 33 6.83 5.43 8.45
C LYS A 33 7.00 6.36 7.23
N GLU A 34 7.82 7.40 7.37
CA GLU A 34 8.07 8.41 6.32
C GLU A 34 8.69 7.77 5.09
N PHE A 35 9.58 6.81 5.29
CA PHE A 35 10.20 6.06 4.21
C PHE A 35 9.17 5.20 3.47
N ILE A 36 8.36 4.43 4.20
CA ILE A 36 7.31 3.60 3.62
C ILE A 36 6.32 4.45 2.83
N LEU A 37 5.85 5.58 3.37
CA LEU A 37 4.93 6.47 2.65
C LEU A 37 5.55 7.05 1.38
N LYS A 38 6.83 7.42 1.43
CA LYS A 38 7.52 8.02 0.29
C LYS A 38 7.71 7.05 -0.87
N PHE A 39 8.02 5.78 -0.59
CA PHE A 39 8.41 4.81 -1.63
C PHE A 39 7.34 3.75 -1.94
N ALA A 40 6.35 3.58 -1.06
CA ALA A 40 5.37 2.51 -1.19
C ALA A 40 3.93 2.97 -0.96
N SER A 41 3.64 4.27 -0.93
CA SER A 41 2.26 4.79 -0.76
C SER A 41 1.27 4.19 -1.77
N THR A 42 1.68 3.93 -3.00
CA THR A 42 0.84 3.30 -4.05
C THR A 42 0.86 1.77 -4.03
N LYS A 43 1.64 1.17 -3.13
CA LYS A 43 1.94 -0.26 -3.04
C LYS A 43 1.70 -0.83 -1.63
N ILE A 44 1.10 -0.05 -0.72
CA ILE A 44 0.91 -0.41 0.69
C ILE A 44 0.14 -1.72 0.83
N ASP A 45 -0.86 -1.94 -0.03
CA ASP A 45 -1.62 -3.17 -0.10
C ASP A 45 -0.74 -4.40 -0.37
N ARG A 46 0.25 -4.29 -1.27
CA ARG A 46 1.14 -5.37 -1.69
C ARG A 46 2.16 -5.74 -0.61
N ILE A 47 2.60 -4.74 0.15
CA ILE A 47 3.55 -4.93 1.25
C ILE A 47 2.87 -5.06 2.62
N TRP A 48 1.54 -4.99 2.70
CA TRP A 48 0.80 -4.91 3.95
C TRP A 48 1.20 -5.98 4.97
N ASN A 49 1.22 -7.24 4.54
CA ASN A 49 1.55 -8.39 5.40
C ASN A 49 3.03 -8.44 5.80
N LYS A 50 3.88 -7.61 5.19
CA LYS A 50 5.30 -7.48 5.49
C LYS A 50 5.60 -6.31 6.43
N LEU A 51 4.64 -5.41 6.63
CA LEU A 51 4.79 -4.27 7.52
C LEU A 51 4.79 -4.74 8.99
N PRO A 52 5.64 -4.15 9.85
CA PRO A 52 5.53 -4.28 11.30
C PRO A 52 4.14 -3.93 11.83
N GLU A 53 3.72 -4.58 12.91
CA GLU A 53 2.40 -4.38 13.52
C GLU A 53 2.13 -2.91 13.90
N ASN A 54 3.14 -2.19 14.38
CA ASN A 54 3.00 -0.77 14.72
C ASN A 54 2.71 0.11 13.49
N LEU A 55 3.21 -0.26 12.31
CA LEU A 55 2.91 0.45 11.07
C LEU A 55 1.56 0.03 10.49
N GLN A 56 1.15 -1.23 10.66
CA GLN A 56 -0.20 -1.67 10.28
C GLN A 56 -1.32 -0.99 11.09
N LYS A 57 -1.02 -0.51 12.30
CA LYS A 57 -1.96 0.27 13.14
C LYS A 57 -1.86 1.78 12.92
N ASN A 58 -0.97 2.24 12.05
CA ASN A 58 -0.77 3.66 11.81
C ASN A 58 -1.79 4.23 10.81
N GLU A 59 -2.51 5.28 11.19
CA GLU A 59 -3.58 5.88 10.38
C GLU A 59 -3.08 6.41 9.03
N ASP A 60 -1.90 7.03 8.98
CA ASP A 60 -1.32 7.54 7.74
C ASP A 60 -1.04 6.40 6.75
N ILE A 61 -0.53 5.27 7.25
CA ILE A 61 -0.26 4.08 6.43
C ILE A 61 -1.59 3.46 5.97
N ILE A 62 -2.57 3.33 6.87
CA ILE A 62 -3.89 2.79 6.56
C ILE A 62 -4.58 3.61 5.45
N ALA A 63 -4.47 4.93 5.46
CA ALA A 63 -5.05 5.81 4.43
C ALA A 63 -4.50 5.54 3.01
N HIS A 64 -3.35 4.90 2.91
CA HIS A 64 -2.71 4.52 1.64
C HIS A 64 -2.93 3.05 1.28
N ARG A 65 -3.47 2.23 2.19
CA ARG A 65 -3.88 0.87 1.88
C ARG A 65 -4.98 0.89 0.82
N ARG A 66 -4.95 -0.06 -0.09
CA ARG A 66 -5.95 -0.23 -1.15
C ARG A 66 -6.50 -1.65 -1.11
N CYS A 67 -7.80 -1.79 -1.37
CA CYS A 67 -8.44 -3.08 -1.50
C CYS A 67 -8.48 -3.51 -2.97
N HIS A 68 -7.83 -4.62 -3.29
CA HIS A 68 -7.86 -5.23 -4.62
C HIS A 68 -9.11 -6.09 -4.88
N GLU A 69 -9.89 -6.38 -3.84
CA GLU A 69 -11.13 -7.16 -3.94
C GLU A 69 -12.36 -6.29 -4.22
N HIS A 70 -12.32 -5.01 -3.81
CA HIS A 70 -13.47 -4.10 -3.88
C HIS A 70 -13.11 -2.84 -4.65
N TYR A 71 -13.74 -2.69 -5.82
CA TYR A 71 -13.66 -1.49 -6.65
C TYR A 71 -14.59 -0.41 -6.14
N ASN A 72 -14.21 0.86 -6.32
CA ASN A 72 -15.07 1.99 -5.98
C ASN A 72 -16.23 2.10 -7.00
N PRO A 73 -17.49 1.82 -6.61
CA PRO A 73 -18.62 1.90 -7.53
C PRO A 73 -19.01 3.35 -7.89
N ILE A 74 -18.48 4.37 -7.22
CA ILE A 74 -18.72 5.79 -7.55
C ILE A 74 -17.71 6.28 -8.61
N ALA A 75 -16.60 5.57 -8.80
CA ALA A 75 -15.60 5.92 -9.79
C ALA A 75 -15.88 5.31 -11.18
N ILE A 76 -17.13 4.91 -11.41
CA ILE A 76 -17.66 4.35 -12.66
C ILE A 76 -18.01 5.51 -13.60
N ASP A 77 -16.98 6.25 -14.02
CA ASP A 77 -17.02 6.87 -15.35
C ASP A 77 -15.83 6.31 -16.12
N TYR A 78 -16.04 5.11 -16.67
CA TYR A 78 -15.00 4.26 -17.25
C TYR A 78 -14.39 4.87 -18.54
N ASP A 79 -15.06 5.85 -19.17
CA ASP A 79 -14.63 6.43 -20.44
C ASP A 79 -13.60 7.56 -20.28
N GLU A 80 -13.42 8.12 -19.07
CA GLU A 80 -12.44 9.19 -18.79
C GLU A 80 -11.19 8.71 -18.03
N PHE A 81 -11.14 7.45 -17.60
CA PHE A 81 -10.04 6.92 -16.78
C PHE A 81 -8.93 6.29 -17.66
N GLU A 82 -7.98 7.10 -18.13
CA GLU A 82 -6.67 6.61 -18.65
C GLU A 82 -5.72 6.13 -17.53
N GLY A 83 -6.12 6.31 -16.26
CA GLY A 83 -5.31 6.06 -15.07
C GLY A 83 -5.71 4.80 -14.28
N ILE A 84 -4.82 4.42 -13.37
CA ILE A 84 -4.92 3.27 -12.45
C ILE A 84 -6.35 3.12 -11.89
N ILE A 85 -6.90 1.91 -11.99
CA ILE A 85 -8.24 1.56 -11.50
C ILE A 85 -8.39 2.04 -10.05
N PRO A 86 -9.47 2.78 -9.70
CA PRO A 86 -9.68 3.33 -8.37
C PRO A 86 -10.02 2.22 -7.38
N LEU A 87 -8.97 1.67 -6.76
CA LEU A 87 -9.05 0.72 -5.67
C LEU A 87 -9.54 1.43 -4.40
N MET A 88 -10.43 0.80 -3.64
CA MET A 88 -11.00 1.39 -2.42
C MET A 88 -9.92 1.57 -1.33
N ILE A 89 -9.93 2.70 -0.62
CA ILE A 89 -9.00 3.00 0.49
C ILE A 89 -9.20 2.02 1.66
N ASP A 90 -10.42 1.56 1.87
CA ASP A 90 -10.76 0.51 2.83
C ASP A 90 -12.15 -0.05 2.49
N CYS A 91 -12.39 -1.33 2.79
CA CYS A 91 -13.70 -1.97 2.71
C CYS A 91 -14.73 -1.33 3.65
N SER A 92 -14.31 -0.61 4.69
CA SER A 92 -15.21 0.09 5.62
C SER A 92 -16.05 1.18 4.94
N MET A 93 -15.49 1.91 3.97
CA MET A 93 -16.24 2.88 3.15
C MET A 93 -17.26 2.20 2.22
N TYR A 94 -17.02 0.94 1.85
CA TYR A 94 -17.98 0.10 1.12
C TYR A 94 -19.10 -0.44 2.03
N MET A 95 -18.88 -0.52 3.35
CA MET A 95 -19.88 -1.00 4.31
C MET A 95 -21.03 0.01 4.51
N ILE A 96 -20.79 1.31 4.30
CA ILE A 96 -21.86 2.32 4.26
C ILE A 96 -22.78 2.10 3.05
N SER A 97 -22.24 1.59 1.94
CA SER A 97 -23.00 1.30 0.72
C SER A 97 -23.56 -0.14 0.64
N ARG A 98 -23.09 -1.08 1.49
CA ARG A 98 -23.58 -2.48 1.54
C ARG A 98 -23.90 -2.99 2.96
N MET A 99 -25.05 -2.60 3.51
CA MET A 99 -25.79 -3.45 4.49
C MET A 99 -26.23 -4.82 3.90
N LEU A 100 -25.71 -5.29 2.76
CA LEU A 100 -26.25 -6.42 1.99
C LEU A 100 -25.26 -7.50 1.51
N ALA A 101 -23.94 -7.45 1.77
CA ALA A 101 -23.09 -8.58 1.36
C ALA A 101 -21.80 -8.73 2.17
N LYS A 102 -21.78 -9.79 2.99
CA LYS A 102 -20.65 -10.59 3.49
C LYS A 102 -19.31 -9.87 3.71
N ARG A 103 -19.02 -9.67 5.00
CA ARG A 103 -17.69 -9.59 5.65
C ARG A 103 -16.59 -10.24 4.78
N CYS A 104 -15.70 -9.42 4.23
CA CYS A 104 -14.40 -9.94 3.81
C CYS A 104 -13.50 -10.06 5.04
N SER A 105 -12.75 -11.16 5.06
CA SER A 105 -12.11 -11.78 6.21
C SER A 105 -11.31 -10.79 7.06
N SER A 106 -11.93 -10.32 8.14
CA SER A 106 -11.18 -10.00 9.35
C SER A 106 -10.55 -11.30 9.82
N SER A 107 -9.33 -11.60 9.35
CA SER A 107 -8.46 -12.56 10.01
C SER A 107 -8.04 -11.95 11.34
N ASN A 108 -8.95 -11.96 12.32
CA ASN A 108 -8.53 -12.00 13.70
C ASN A 108 -8.08 -13.43 13.96
N VAL A 109 -6.76 -13.57 13.97
CA VAL A 109 -6.11 -14.43 14.94
C VAL A 109 -6.71 -14.13 16.32
N THR A 110 -7.00 -15.22 17.04
CA THR A 110 -7.67 -15.39 18.35
C THR A 110 -9.18 -15.19 18.40
#